data_AF-A0A7L5Y131-F1
#
_entry.id   AF-A0A7L5Y131-F1
#
_cell.length_a   1.000
_cell.length_b   1.000
_cell.length_c   1.000
_cell.angle_alpha   90.00
_cell.angle_beta   90.00
_cell.angle_gamma   90.00
#
_symmetry.space_group_name_H-M   'P 1'
#
loop_
_entity.id
_entity.type
_entity.pdbx_description
1 polymer ?
#
loop_
_entity_poly.entity_id
_entity_poly.type
_entity_poly.pdbx_seq_one_letter_code
_entity_poly.pdbx_strand_id
1 'polypeptide(L)'
;MATVTGLLITNAGQAKIAADISGGADLVLTQVAWGDAGGAPYDPVPSQTALVGEKYRAPIASVAVVDNAIIIDAILPADTPDAQGRASHGFQVAECGLFDAAGTLIALARMGNGYKPAPTSGQAIVATYRLKLSVANPAALTVVVDPQAQIALGREVRPQWLTVDGVANVPPVSPAQGATYAIGQAPSGAWTGFAGRIAQWIGVWSLASAPNGHRVNDHSRAESDPLRELKLINGAWVSAAATAGAYGVTRLATDAEAEASLADDVALTPRRQRATMIIDAAVSYTVYGPGADFPI
;
A
#
# COMPACT_ATOMS: atom_id res chain seq x y z
N MET A 1 14.51 5.10 -3.32
CA MET A 1 15.64 4.18 -3.59
C MET A 1 16.05 3.61 -2.23
N ALA A 2 15.81 2.33 -1.95
CA ALA A 2 16.22 1.74 -0.67
C ALA A 2 17.73 1.48 -0.72
N THR A 3 18.51 2.16 0.11
CA THR A 3 19.95 1.90 0.23
C THR A 3 20.13 0.59 1.00
N VAL A 4 20.88 -0.35 0.42
CA VAL A 4 21.24 -1.61 1.11
C VAL A 4 22.43 -1.32 2.02
N THR A 5 22.25 -1.45 3.33
CA THR A 5 23.32 -1.27 4.32
C THR A 5 23.82 -2.62 4.82
N GLY A 6 25.14 -2.85 4.78
CA GLY A 6 25.77 -4.05 5.33
C GLY A 6 25.89 -3.97 6.85
N LEU A 7 25.54 -5.05 7.55
CA LEU A 7 25.62 -5.16 9.00
C LEU A 7 26.96 -5.76 9.46
N LEU A 8 27.52 -5.18 10.53
CA LEU A 8 28.62 -5.75 11.32
C LEU A 8 28.03 -6.61 12.45
N ILE A 9 28.45 -7.86 12.53
CA ILE A 9 27.98 -8.80 13.58
C ILE A 9 28.74 -8.52 14.89
N THR A 10 28.02 -8.43 16.01
CA THR A 10 28.63 -8.27 17.34
C THR A 10 29.25 -9.58 17.84
N ASN A 11 30.11 -9.52 18.85
CA ASN A 11 30.63 -10.71 19.52
C ASN A 11 29.50 -11.58 20.11
N ALA A 12 28.47 -10.94 20.67
CA ALA A 12 27.27 -11.63 21.18
C ALA A 12 26.46 -12.27 20.03
N GLY A 13 26.32 -11.57 18.91
CA GLY A 13 25.67 -12.08 17.70
C GLY A 13 26.41 -13.29 17.13
N GLN A 14 27.75 -13.22 17.02
CA GLN A 14 28.57 -14.35 16.58
C GLN A 14 28.38 -15.57 17.48
N ALA A 15 28.40 -15.38 18.81
CA ALA A 15 28.20 -16.46 19.77
C ALA A 15 26.82 -17.11 19.61
N LYS A 16 25.75 -16.31 19.43
CA LYS A 16 24.39 -16.81 19.24
C LYS A 16 24.19 -17.50 17.89
N ILE A 17 24.76 -16.95 16.81
CA ILE A 17 24.75 -17.58 15.48
C ILE A 17 25.50 -18.92 15.52
N ALA A 18 26.66 -18.98 16.20
CA ALA A 18 27.41 -20.22 16.36
C ALA A 18 26.66 -21.26 17.20
N ALA A 19 26.01 -20.84 18.29
CA ALA A 19 25.19 -21.70 19.13
C ALA A 19 24.05 -22.34 18.32
N ASP A 20 23.32 -21.53 17.55
CA ASP A 20 22.23 -21.98 16.69
C ASP A 20 22.71 -23.00 15.64
N ILE A 21 23.80 -22.70 14.93
CA ILE A 21 24.41 -23.60 13.94
C ILE A 21 24.84 -24.94 14.58
N SER A 22 25.28 -24.94 15.84
CA SER A 22 25.70 -26.14 16.56
C SER A 22 24.54 -26.97 17.15
N GLY A 23 23.29 -26.61 16.86
CA GLY A 23 22.09 -27.28 17.39
C GLY A 23 21.71 -26.80 18.79
N GLY A 24 22.12 -25.58 19.15
CA GLY A 24 21.71 -24.90 20.37
C GLY A 24 20.31 -24.30 20.25
N ALA A 25 20.03 -23.24 21.02
CA ALA A 25 18.75 -22.55 20.94
C ALA A 25 18.66 -21.70 19.68
N ASP A 26 17.54 -21.82 18.95
CA ASP A 26 17.25 -21.07 17.73
C ASP A 26 17.44 -19.57 17.92
N LEU A 27 18.23 -18.93 17.04
CA LEU A 27 18.37 -17.48 17.04
C LEU A 27 17.16 -16.86 16.34
N VAL A 28 16.28 -16.24 17.13
CA VAL A 28 15.08 -15.57 16.64
C VAL A 28 15.29 -14.06 16.56
N LEU A 29 15.43 -13.54 15.35
CA LEU A 29 15.52 -12.09 15.08
C LEU A 29 14.11 -11.46 15.05
N THR A 30 13.92 -10.35 15.76
CA THR A 30 12.57 -9.77 15.93
C THR A 30 12.48 -8.28 15.64
N GLN A 31 13.53 -7.50 15.91
CA GLN A 31 13.45 -6.04 15.92
C GLN A 31 14.66 -5.37 15.29
N VAL A 32 14.41 -4.19 14.72
CA VAL A 32 15.43 -3.23 14.28
C VAL A 32 15.28 -1.96 15.11
N ALA A 33 16.39 -1.40 15.58
CA ALA A 33 16.40 -0.11 16.24
C ALA A 33 17.32 0.88 15.52
N TRP A 34 17.04 2.17 15.68
CA TRP A 34 17.80 3.28 15.12
C TRP A 34 18.17 4.27 16.21
N GLY A 35 19.34 4.89 16.06
CA GLY A 35 19.86 5.85 17.01
C GLY A 35 20.57 7.03 16.35
N ASP A 36 20.86 8.04 17.17
CA ASP A 36 21.58 9.25 16.78
C ASP A 36 23.07 9.23 17.11
N ALA A 37 23.56 8.12 17.69
CA ALA A 37 24.94 7.98 18.15
C ALA A 37 25.43 9.14 19.05
N GLY A 38 24.50 9.80 19.77
CA GLY A 38 24.81 10.97 20.59
C GLY A 38 25.20 12.22 19.80
N GLY A 39 24.91 12.28 18.50
CA GLY A 39 25.23 13.41 17.61
C GLY A 39 26.67 13.43 17.09
N ALA A 40 27.44 12.35 17.28
CA ALA A 40 28.82 12.22 16.84
C ALA A 40 28.96 11.28 15.63
N PRO A 41 30.09 11.32 14.88
CA PRO A 41 30.41 10.30 13.90
C PRO A 41 30.39 8.92 14.53
N TYR A 42 29.65 8.01 13.89
CA TYR A 42 29.47 6.65 14.39
C TYR A 42 30.35 5.67 13.63
N ASP A 43 31.20 4.93 14.35
CA ASP A 43 31.96 3.81 13.83
C ASP A 43 31.61 2.54 14.62
N PRO A 44 30.92 1.57 14.01
CA PRO A 44 30.45 0.37 14.70
C PRO A 44 31.62 -0.54 15.08
N VAL A 45 31.60 -1.09 16.30
CA VAL A 45 32.59 -2.05 16.79
C VAL A 45 31.94 -3.36 17.24
N PRO A 46 32.59 -4.53 17.04
CA PRO A 46 31.99 -5.83 17.37
C PRO A 46 31.69 -6.04 18.87
N SER A 47 32.37 -5.33 19.76
CA SER A 47 32.18 -5.44 21.22
C SER A 47 30.92 -4.74 21.74
N GLN A 48 30.20 -3.98 20.91
CA GLN A 48 28.98 -3.29 21.32
C GLN A 48 27.88 -4.26 21.73
N THR A 49 27.23 -3.94 22.86
CA THR A 49 26.08 -4.67 23.40
C THR A 49 24.78 -3.90 23.24
N ALA A 50 24.85 -2.60 22.92
CA ALA A 50 23.72 -1.70 22.70
C ALA A 50 24.10 -0.60 21.68
N LEU A 51 23.08 0.07 21.15
CA LEU A 51 23.24 1.31 20.40
C LEU A 51 23.67 2.43 21.36
N VAL A 52 24.48 3.38 20.86
CA VAL A 52 25.01 4.49 21.66
C VAL A 52 23.90 5.46 22.08
N GLY A 53 22.94 5.69 21.18
CA GLY A 53 21.83 6.62 21.39
C GLY A 53 20.55 6.11 20.73
N GLU A 54 20.03 4.96 21.18
CA GLU A 54 18.78 4.41 20.66
C GLU A 54 17.62 5.41 20.79
N LYS A 55 16.97 5.73 19.67
CA LYS A 55 15.83 6.65 19.60
C LYS A 55 14.53 5.98 19.23
N TYR A 56 14.58 4.90 18.46
CA TYR A 56 13.38 4.24 17.99
C TYR A 56 13.61 2.76 17.71
N ARG A 57 12.60 1.94 17.92
CA ARG A 57 12.65 0.49 17.70
C ARG A 57 11.38 0.01 17.02
N ALA A 58 11.52 -0.80 15.97
CA ALA A 58 10.41 -1.37 15.20
C ALA A 58 10.57 -2.89 15.05
N PRO A 59 9.46 -3.61 14.86
CA PRO A 59 9.52 -4.99 14.39
C PRO A 59 10.05 -5.08 12.96
N ILE A 60 10.54 -6.26 12.58
CA ILE A 60 10.97 -6.57 11.21
C ILE A 60 9.74 -6.61 10.29
N ALA A 61 9.82 -5.88 9.17
CA ALA A 61 8.72 -5.72 8.21
C ALA A 61 8.73 -6.76 7.10
N SER A 62 9.90 -7.20 6.65
CA SER A 62 10.00 -8.34 5.75
C SER A 62 11.38 -8.98 5.85
N VAL A 63 11.46 -10.25 5.46
CA VAL A 63 12.70 -11.00 5.36
C VAL A 63 12.77 -11.69 3.99
N ALA A 64 13.96 -11.67 3.39
CA ALA A 64 14.27 -12.44 2.19
C ALA A 64 15.68 -13.02 2.32
N VAL A 65 15.91 -14.20 1.75
CA VAL A 65 17.24 -14.79 1.65
C VAL A 65 17.72 -14.64 0.21
N VAL A 66 18.83 -13.91 0.01
CA VAL A 66 19.42 -13.66 -1.30
C VAL A 66 20.94 -13.83 -1.20
N ASP A 67 21.52 -14.68 -2.04
CA ASP A 67 22.98 -14.92 -2.13
C ASP A 67 23.66 -15.19 -0.77
N ASN A 68 23.13 -16.15 0.01
CA ASN A 68 23.59 -16.47 1.37
C ASN A 68 23.58 -15.29 2.37
N ALA A 69 22.79 -14.26 2.11
CA ALA A 69 22.55 -13.19 3.05
C ALA A 69 21.06 -13.08 3.38
N ILE A 70 20.79 -12.72 4.64
CA ILE A 70 19.44 -12.39 5.10
C ILE A 70 19.24 -10.89 4.86
N ILE A 71 18.29 -10.58 4.01
CA ILE A 71 17.83 -9.22 3.73
C ILE A 71 16.64 -8.95 4.64
N ILE A 72 16.74 -7.90 5.45
CA ILE A 72 15.76 -7.52 6.46
C ILE A 72 15.29 -6.12 6.13
N ASP A 73 14.01 -5.94 5.87
CA ASP A 73 13.41 -4.62 5.75
C ASP A 73 12.73 -4.24 7.07
N ALA A 74 12.92 -3.00 7.51
CA ALA A 74 12.21 -2.43 8.65
C ALA A 74 11.82 -0.98 8.36
N ILE A 75 10.70 -0.55 8.95
CA ILE A 75 10.11 0.76 8.67
C ILE A 75 10.26 1.67 9.89
N LEU A 76 10.76 2.87 9.63
CA LEU A 76 10.74 3.99 10.54
C LEU A 76 9.57 4.93 10.13
N PRO A 77 8.41 4.85 10.81
CA PRO A 77 7.18 5.53 10.40
C PRO A 77 7.28 7.04 10.54
N ALA A 78 6.33 7.77 9.96
CA ALA A 78 6.33 9.23 9.96
C ALA A 78 6.12 9.84 11.36
N ASP A 79 5.18 9.29 12.14
CA ASP A 79 4.70 9.92 13.38
C ASP A 79 4.15 8.92 14.42
N THR A 80 4.54 7.65 14.31
CA THR A 80 4.04 6.60 15.21
C THR A 80 5.11 6.30 16.25
N PRO A 81 4.82 6.43 17.55
CA PRO A 81 5.76 6.06 18.59
C PRO A 81 6.04 4.55 18.63
N ASP A 82 7.23 4.17 19.12
CA ASP A 82 7.53 2.76 19.39
C ASP A 82 6.78 2.22 20.62
N ALA A 83 6.95 0.93 20.94
CA ALA A 83 6.31 0.30 22.10
C ALA A 83 6.70 0.94 23.44
N GLN A 84 7.79 1.70 23.48
CA GLN A 84 8.30 2.43 24.64
C GLN A 84 7.91 3.92 24.59
N GLY A 85 7.08 4.34 23.64
CA GLY A 85 6.60 5.71 23.49
C GLY A 85 7.62 6.67 22.88
N ARG A 86 8.71 6.18 22.28
CA ARG A 86 9.71 7.04 21.65
C ARG A 86 9.23 7.51 20.29
N ALA A 87 9.39 8.80 20.00
CA ALA A 87 9.00 9.37 18.73
C ALA A 87 9.82 8.78 17.57
N SER A 88 9.17 8.52 16.44
CA SER A 88 9.85 8.01 15.25
C SER A 88 10.68 9.07 14.52
N HIS A 89 10.65 10.33 14.94
CA HIS A 89 11.22 11.48 14.23
C HIS A 89 12.00 12.42 15.16
N GLY A 90 12.60 13.46 14.59
CA GLY A 90 13.28 14.52 15.35
C GLY A 90 14.73 14.19 15.71
N PHE A 91 15.32 13.19 15.07
CA PHE A 91 16.71 12.79 15.29
C PHE A 91 17.42 12.49 13.96
N GLN A 92 18.75 12.54 14.00
CA GLN A 92 19.60 12.14 12.90
C GLN A 92 19.82 10.62 12.98
N VAL A 93 19.56 9.90 11.90
CA VAL A 93 19.74 8.44 11.89
C VAL A 93 21.22 8.15 11.60
N ALA A 94 21.99 7.86 12.64
CA ALA A 94 23.44 7.64 12.57
C ALA A 94 23.83 6.15 12.74
N GLU A 95 23.02 5.39 13.48
CA GLU A 95 23.24 3.97 13.73
C GLU A 95 21.95 3.18 13.56
N CYS A 96 22.09 1.91 13.18
CA CYS A 96 21.02 0.92 13.24
C CYS A 96 21.51 -0.37 13.89
N GLY A 97 20.61 -1.08 14.55
CA GLY A 97 20.91 -2.34 15.23
C GLY A 97 19.81 -3.37 15.00
N LEU A 98 20.21 -4.63 14.86
CA LEU A 98 19.35 -5.80 14.73
C LEU A 98 19.36 -6.58 16.04
N PHE A 99 18.17 -6.90 16.55
CA PHE A 99 17.97 -7.50 17.87
C PHE A 99 17.22 -8.82 17.80
N ASP A 100 17.56 -9.71 18.73
CA ASP A 100 16.84 -10.96 18.95
C ASP A 100 15.65 -10.79 19.91
N ALA A 101 14.88 -11.87 20.10
CA ALA A 101 13.74 -11.91 21.02
C ALA A 101 14.11 -11.62 22.49
N ALA A 102 15.36 -11.81 22.89
CA ALA A 102 15.85 -11.51 24.23
C ALA A 102 16.37 -10.06 24.37
N GLY A 103 16.28 -9.24 23.31
CA GLY A 103 16.80 -7.87 23.28
C GLY A 103 18.33 -7.78 23.17
N THR A 104 19.00 -8.87 22.78
CA THR A 104 20.45 -8.86 22.53
C THR A 104 20.75 -8.23 21.18
N LEU A 105 21.72 -7.32 21.12
CA LEU A 105 22.20 -6.74 19.86
C LEU A 105 23.03 -7.78 19.09
N ILE A 106 22.49 -8.24 17.95
CA ILE A 106 23.12 -9.27 17.11
C ILE A 106 24.04 -8.65 16.06
N ALA A 107 23.61 -7.56 15.45
CA ALA A 107 24.39 -6.87 14.45
C ALA A 107 24.03 -5.38 14.41
N LEU A 108 24.94 -4.56 13.90
CA LEU A 108 24.79 -3.12 13.85
C LEU A 108 25.40 -2.56 12.56
N ALA A 109 24.96 -1.38 12.14
CA ALA A 109 25.59 -0.67 11.04
C ALA A 109 25.59 0.83 11.26
N ARG A 110 26.54 1.47 10.58
CA ARG A 110 26.54 2.91 10.38
C ARG A 110 25.50 3.28 9.34
N MET A 111 24.71 4.30 9.66
CA MET A 111 23.74 4.90 8.75
C MET A 111 24.30 6.22 8.21
N GLY A 112 23.95 6.55 6.96
CA GLY A 112 24.27 7.86 6.40
C GLY A 112 23.52 8.93 7.18
N ASN A 113 24.20 10.01 7.59
CA ASN A 113 23.75 11.09 8.49
C ASN A 113 22.52 11.88 7.98
N GLY A 114 21.41 11.22 7.71
CA GLY A 114 20.14 11.82 7.29
C GLY A 114 19.32 12.25 8.51
N TYR A 115 18.88 13.50 8.52
CA TYR A 115 17.94 13.99 9.53
C TYR A 115 16.51 13.56 9.19
N LYS A 116 15.80 13.01 10.15
CA LYS A 116 14.37 12.70 10.01
C LYS A 116 13.53 13.81 10.67
N PRO A 117 12.90 14.70 9.90
CA PRO A 117 12.13 15.81 10.43
C PRO A 117 10.87 15.34 11.16
N ALA A 118 10.46 16.12 12.16
CA ALA A 118 9.17 15.94 12.81
C ALA A 118 8.04 16.41 11.87
N PRO A 119 6.86 15.76 11.86
CA PRO A 119 5.73 16.17 11.02
C PRO A 119 5.30 17.63 11.22
N THR A 120 5.51 18.19 12.41
CA THR A 120 5.25 19.60 12.74
C THR A 120 6.08 20.59 11.92
N SER A 121 7.19 20.15 11.30
CA SER A 121 8.00 20.99 10.41
C SER A 121 7.40 21.09 8.99
N GLY A 122 6.21 20.54 8.75
CA GLY A 122 5.56 20.49 7.44
C GLY A 122 6.12 19.42 6.50
N GLN A 123 7.04 18.57 6.98
CA GLN A 123 7.59 17.44 6.23
C GLN A 123 7.46 16.17 7.06
N ALA A 124 6.77 15.17 6.52
CA ALA A 124 6.67 13.84 7.09
C ALA A 124 7.36 12.84 6.15
N ILE A 125 8.39 12.18 6.65
CA ILE A 125 9.14 11.18 5.90
C ILE A 125 8.83 9.82 6.51
N VAL A 126 8.44 8.84 5.72
CA VAL A 126 8.53 7.42 6.11
C VAL A 126 9.83 6.89 5.51
N ALA A 127 10.60 6.16 6.31
CA ALA A 127 11.87 5.62 5.85
C ALA A 127 11.84 4.09 5.95
N THR A 128 12.04 3.43 4.82
CA THR A 128 12.25 1.98 4.76
C THR A 128 13.75 1.71 4.72
N TYR A 129 14.24 0.92 5.67
CA TYR A 129 15.63 0.52 5.75
C TYR A 129 15.79 -0.94 5.38
N ARG A 130 16.67 -1.19 4.41
CA ARG A 130 17.04 -2.53 3.96
C ARG A 130 18.41 -2.90 4.50
N LEU A 131 18.44 -3.86 5.41
CA LEU A 131 19.64 -4.35 6.08
C LEU A 131 20.06 -5.68 5.47
N LYS A 132 21.36 -5.84 5.22
CA LYS A 132 21.94 -7.09 4.75
C LYS A 132 22.81 -7.71 5.85
N LEU A 133 22.36 -8.86 6.35
CA LEU A 133 23.11 -9.70 7.28
C LEU A 133 23.75 -10.86 6.50
N SER A 134 25.07 -10.80 6.29
CA SER A 134 25.82 -11.88 5.63
C SER A 134 26.16 -12.98 6.64
N VAL A 135 25.70 -14.20 6.40
CA VAL A 135 25.89 -15.36 7.30
C VAL A 135 26.32 -16.58 6.52
N ALA A 136 27.09 -17.47 7.14
CA ALA A 136 27.61 -18.67 6.47
C ALA A 136 26.49 -19.68 6.10
N ASN A 137 25.42 -19.74 6.89
CA ASN A 137 24.25 -20.58 6.62
C ASN A 137 22.96 -19.84 7.03
N PRO A 138 22.26 -19.17 6.10
CA PRO A 138 21.04 -18.43 6.41
C PRO A 138 19.86 -19.33 6.78
N ALA A 139 19.86 -20.62 6.40
CA ALA A 139 18.78 -21.55 6.70
C ALA A 139 18.71 -21.94 8.19
N ALA A 140 19.78 -21.69 8.96
CA ALA A 140 19.80 -21.94 10.40
C ALA A 140 19.09 -20.84 11.20
N LEU A 141 18.88 -19.65 10.63
CA LEU A 141 18.39 -18.49 11.39
C LEU A 141 16.89 -18.30 11.22
N THR A 142 16.19 -18.16 12.36
CA THR A 142 14.75 -17.86 12.37
C THR A 142 14.51 -16.35 12.44
N VAL A 143 13.69 -15.81 11.55
CA VAL A 143 13.33 -14.39 11.55
C VAL A 143 11.82 -14.24 11.68
N VAL A 144 11.38 -13.53 12.72
CA VAL A 144 9.97 -13.22 12.93
C VAL A 144 9.64 -11.92 12.21
N VAL A 145 8.76 -12.02 11.22
CA VAL A 145 8.21 -10.88 10.49
C VAL A 145 6.89 -10.47 11.14
N ASP A 146 6.71 -9.17 11.37
CA ASP A 146 5.41 -8.62 11.76
C ASP A 146 4.55 -8.38 10.51
N PRO A 147 3.40 -9.07 10.38
CA PRO A 147 2.49 -8.87 9.26
C PRO A 147 2.00 -7.42 9.11
N GLN A 148 1.96 -6.64 10.20
CA GLN A 148 1.56 -5.22 10.15
C GLN A 148 2.57 -4.37 9.39
N ALA A 149 3.85 -4.63 9.62
CA ALA A 149 4.94 -3.87 9.06
C ALA A 149 5.17 -4.20 7.57
N GLN A 150 4.88 -5.43 7.14
CA GLN A 150 4.91 -5.84 5.72
C GLN A 150 3.92 -5.05 4.85
N ILE A 151 2.77 -4.67 5.41
CA ILE A 151 1.72 -3.95 4.70
C ILE A 151 2.07 -2.47 4.52
N ALA A 152 2.82 -1.88 5.45
CA ALA A 152 3.32 -0.52 5.28
C ALA A 152 4.34 -0.42 4.12
N LEU A 153 5.14 -1.47 3.82
CA LEU A 153 6.00 -1.52 2.62
C LEU A 153 5.18 -1.53 1.32
N GLY A 154 4.13 -2.34 1.27
CA GLY A 154 3.26 -2.46 0.09
C GLY A 154 2.45 -1.20 -0.21
N ARG A 155 2.27 -0.33 0.78
CA ARG A 155 1.36 0.83 0.72
C ARG A 155 2.05 2.18 0.43
N GLU A 156 3.38 2.23 0.47
CA GLU A 156 4.15 3.43 0.08
C GLU A 156 4.16 3.64 -1.45
N VAL A 157 3.99 2.55 -2.22
CA VAL A 157 3.59 2.64 -3.62
C VAL A 157 2.09 2.90 -3.61
N ARG A 158 1.68 4.10 -4.04
CA ARG A 158 0.26 4.48 -4.15
C ARG A 158 -0.25 4.05 -5.53
N PRO A 159 -0.74 2.80 -5.74
CA PRO A 159 -1.32 2.49 -7.02
C PRO A 159 -2.51 3.42 -7.23
N GLN A 160 -2.58 4.08 -8.40
CA GLN A 160 -3.70 4.97 -8.72
C GLN A 160 -5.05 4.22 -8.74
N TRP A 161 -4.98 2.89 -8.90
CA TRP A 161 -6.08 1.94 -8.83
C TRP A 161 -5.81 0.86 -7.78
N LEU A 162 -6.67 0.80 -6.76
CA LEU A 162 -6.66 -0.25 -5.74
C LEU A 162 -8.00 -1.00 -5.77
N THR A 163 -7.97 -2.33 -5.66
CA THR A 163 -9.21 -3.11 -5.43
C THR A 163 -9.49 -3.16 -3.93
N VAL A 164 -10.73 -2.92 -3.53
CA VAL A 164 -11.22 -3.01 -2.15
C VAL A 164 -12.36 -4.01 -2.08
N ASP A 165 -12.56 -4.62 -0.92
CA ASP A 165 -13.64 -5.58 -0.67
C ASP A 165 -15.01 -4.92 -0.57
N GLY A 166 -15.06 -3.59 -0.35
CA GLY A 166 -16.29 -2.84 -0.23
C GLY A 166 -16.13 -1.39 0.18
N VAL A 167 -17.21 -0.63 0.03
CA VAL A 167 -17.40 0.64 0.74
C VAL A 167 -18.27 0.41 1.98
N ALA A 168 -17.78 0.77 3.16
CA ALA A 168 -18.53 0.58 4.41
C ALA A 168 -18.32 1.72 5.41
N ASN A 169 -19.29 1.92 6.29
CA ASN A 169 -19.22 2.88 7.41
C ASN A 169 -18.97 2.19 8.76
N VAL A 170 -19.25 0.89 8.85
CA VAL A 170 -19.09 0.12 10.08
C VAL A 170 -18.01 -0.93 9.82
N PRO A 171 -16.97 -1.03 10.67
CA PRO A 171 -16.00 -2.10 10.55
C PRO A 171 -16.67 -3.47 10.70
N PRO A 172 -16.37 -4.44 9.81
CA PRO A 172 -16.77 -5.83 10.02
C PRO A 172 -16.32 -6.35 11.39
N VAL A 173 -17.11 -7.23 12.00
CA VAL A 173 -16.82 -7.78 13.35
C VAL A 173 -15.78 -8.89 13.34
N SER A 174 -15.58 -9.58 12.21
CA SER A 174 -14.58 -10.64 12.03
C SER A 174 -13.96 -10.59 10.62
N PRO A 175 -13.22 -9.51 10.29
CA PRO A 175 -12.57 -9.37 9.00
C PRO A 175 -11.42 -10.38 8.82
N ALA A 176 -11.27 -10.91 7.60
CA ALA A 176 -10.11 -11.70 7.23
C ALA A 176 -8.85 -10.83 7.17
N GLN A 177 -7.67 -11.42 7.42
CA GLN A 177 -6.41 -10.69 7.27
C GLN A 177 -6.25 -10.20 5.82
N GLY A 178 -5.88 -8.93 5.67
CA GLY A 178 -5.77 -8.25 4.38
C GLY A 178 -7.07 -7.61 3.88
N ALA A 179 -8.21 -7.83 4.56
CA ALA A 179 -9.49 -7.29 4.12
C ALA A 179 -9.45 -5.75 4.07
N THR A 180 -9.76 -5.17 2.92
CA THR A 180 -9.55 -3.75 2.62
C THR A 180 -10.87 -3.07 2.26
N TYR A 181 -11.19 -1.96 2.90
CA TYR A 181 -12.43 -1.22 2.71
C TYR A 181 -12.17 0.26 2.44
N ALA A 182 -12.97 0.83 1.55
CA ALA A 182 -13.12 2.27 1.47
C ALA A 182 -14.12 2.74 2.55
N ILE A 183 -13.71 3.66 3.41
CA ILE A 183 -14.57 4.17 4.47
C ILE A 183 -15.53 5.22 3.90
N GLY A 184 -16.83 5.03 4.13
CA GLY A 184 -17.88 5.97 3.74
C GLY A 184 -17.86 7.29 4.54
N GLN A 185 -18.93 8.07 4.42
CA GLN A 185 -19.02 9.43 5.00
C GLN A 185 -19.48 9.48 6.46
N ALA A 186 -20.09 8.41 6.97
CA ALA A 186 -20.64 8.37 8.32
C ALA A 186 -20.06 7.20 9.12
N PRO A 187 -18.72 7.13 9.29
CA PRO A 187 -18.10 5.99 9.91
C PRO A 187 -18.39 5.91 11.41
N SER A 188 -18.41 4.69 11.93
CA SER A 188 -18.67 4.40 13.34
C SER A 188 -17.70 3.36 13.91
N GLY A 189 -17.76 3.12 15.22
CA GLY A 189 -16.87 2.17 15.90
C GLY A 189 -15.40 2.56 15.72
N ALA A 190 -14.56 1.59 15.40
CA ALA A 190 -13.12 1.80 15.18
C ALA A 190 -12.78 2.73 14.01
N TRP A 191 -13.75 3.06 13.14
CA TRP A 191 -13.55 3.95 11.99
C TRP A 191 -14.03 5.38 12.23
N THR A 192 -14.56 5.69 13.41
CA THR A 192 -15.05 7.04 13.76
C THR A 192 -13.97 8.10 13.51
N GLY A 193 -14.30 9.14 12.75
CA GLY A 193 -13.37 10.23 12.40
C GLY A 193 -12.48 9.98 11.18
N PHE A 194 -12.61 8.83 10.52
CA PHE A 194 -11.77 8.43 9.38
C PHE A 194 -12.53 8.35 8.05
N ALA A 195 -13.53 9.20 7.86
CA ALA A 195 -14.33 9.25 6.62
C ALA A 195 -13.44 9.44 5.38
N GLY A 196 -13.76 8.74 4.30
CA GLY A 196 -13.03 8.83 3.02
C GLY A 196 -11.63 8.19 3.02
N ARG A 197 -11.21 7.58 4.14
CA ARG A 197 -9.94 6.84 4.20
C ARG A 197 -10.11 5.41 3.69
N ILE A 198 -8.98 4.74 3.50
CA ILE A 198 -8.93 3.31 3.20
C ILE A 198 -8.51 2.60 4.47
N ALA A 199 -9.27 1.58 4.85
CA ALA A 199 -9.03 0.72 6.00
C ALA A 199 -8.59 -0.66 5.54
N GLN A 200 -7.58 -1.24 6.17
CA GLN A 200 -7.20 -2.62 5.96
C GLN A 200 -7.10 -3.34 7.30
N TRP A 201 -7.68 -4.54 7.38
CA TRP A 201 -7.55 -5.39 8.54
C TRP A 201 -6.24 -6.15 8.48
N ILE A 202 -5.43 -5.97 9.50
CA ILE A 202 -4.12 -6.60 9.61
C ILE A 202 -3.99 -7.44 10.89
N GLY A 203 -5.02 -7.44 11.73
CA GLY A 203 -4.99 -7.86 13.14
C GLY A 203 -5.46 -6.71 14.03
N VAL A 204 -5.25 -5.48 13.55
CA VAL A 204 -5.95 -4.25 13.91
C VAL A 204 -6.36 -3.51 12.63
N TRP A 205 -7.15 -2.43 12.72
CA TRP A 205 -7.45 -1.59 11.56
C TRP A 205 -6.28 -0.64 11.25
N SER A 206 -5.63 -0.85 10.11
CA SER A 206 -4.69 0.10 9.52
C SER A 206 -5.43 1.07 8.60
N LEU A 207 -5.30 2.35 8.88
CA LEU A 207 -6.10 3.40 8.25
C LEU A 207 -5.19 4.38 7.54
N ALA A 208 -5.62 4.82 6.36
CA ALA A 208 -4.82 5.82 5.69
C ALA A 208 -5.55 6.63 4.63
N SER A 209 -5.03 7.83 4.46
CA SER A 209 -5.60 8.85 3.60
C SER A 209 -5.38 8.53 2.13
N ALA A 210 -6.43 8.72 1.34
CA ALA A 210 -6.37 8.76 -0.11
C ALA A 210 -6.45 10.24 -0.57
N PRO A 211 -5.66 10.67 -1.56
CA PRO A 211 -5.78 12.01 -2.12
C PRO A 211 -7.03 12.13 -2.98
N ASN A 212 -7.45 13.37 -3.21
CA ASN A 212 -8.49 13.68 -4.21
C ASN A 212 -8.08 13.11 -5.58
N GLY A 213 -8.98 12.40 -6.25
CA GLY A 213 -8.76 11.72 -7.52
C GLY A 213 -8.25 10.28 -7.42
N HIS A 214 -7.91 9.77 -6.23
CA HIS A 214 -7.57 8.36 -6.04
C HIS A 214 -8.74 7.46 -6.43
N ARG A 215 -8.48 6.33 -7.09
CA ARG A 215 -9.52 5.42 -7.58
C ARG A 215 -9.48 4.06 -6.90
N VAL A 216 -10.66 3.51 -6.65
CA VAL A 216 -10.83 2.16 -6.13
C VAL A 216 -11.86 1.37 -6.94
N ASN A 217 -11.64 0.06 -7.06
CA ASN A 217 -12.62 -0.89 -7.56
C ASN A 217 -13.27 -1.61 -6.36
N ASP A 218 -14.57 -1.45 -6.19
CA ASP A 218 -15.36 -2.13 -5.16
C ASP A 218 -15.73 -3.55 -5.63
N HIS A 219 -15.05 -4.55 -5.08
CA HIS A 219 -15.24 -5.94 -5.44
C HIS A 219 -16.57 -6.53 -4.93
N SER A 220 -17.26 -5.87 -3.99
CA SER A 220 -18.60 -6.29 -3.55
C SER A 220 -19.68 -6.04 -4.61
N ARG A 221 -19.37 -5.25 -5.64
CA ARG A 221 -20.29 -4.78 -6.67
C ARG A 221 -20.12 -5.57 -7.97
N ALA A 222 -21.23 -5.81 -8.66
CA ALA A 222 -21.22 -6.44 -9.98
C ALA A 222 -20.51 -5.55 -11.02
N GLU A 223 -19.97 -6.16 -12.08
CA GLU A 223 -19.21 -5.43 -13.11
C GLU A 223 -20.00 -4.32 -13.80
N SER A 224 -21.32 -4.46 -13.86
CA SER A 224 -22.25 -3.51 -14.44
C SER A 224 -22.68 -2.38 -13.49
N ASP A 225 -22.33 -2.43 -12.20
CA ASP A 225 -22.75 -1.43 -11.23
C ASP A 225 -21.93 -0.14 -11.40
N PRO A 226 -22.56 1.04 -11.60
CA PRO A 226 -21.87 2.32 -11.76
C PRO A 226 -21.09 2.77 -10.51
N LEU A 227 -21.31 2.13 -9.35
CA LEU A 227 -20.56 2.34 -8.12
C LEU A 227 -19.45 1.31 -7.89
N ARG A 228 -19.19 0.40 -8.84
CA ARG A 228 -18.02 -0.49 -8.79
C ARG A 228 -16.72 0.30 -8.90
N GLU A 229 -16.67 1.27 -9.81
CA GLU A 229 -15.50 2.13 -9.99
C GLU A 229 -15.74 3.45 -9.27
N LEU A 230 -14.91 3.74 -8.26
CA LEU A 230 -15.06 4.91 -7.42
C LEU A 230 -13.83 5.80 -7.50
N LYS A 231 -14.04 7.09 -7.29
CA LYS A 231 -12.98 8.08 -7.10
C LYS A 231 -13.25 8.87 -5.83
N LEU A 232 -12.21 9.21 -5.09
CA LEU A 232 -12.34 10.07 -3.92
C LEU A 232 -12.39 11.53 -4.39
N ILE A 233 -13.47 12.25 -4.09
CA ILE A 233 -13.63 13.68 -4.34
C ILE A 233 -13.99 14.39 -3.05
N ASN A 234 -13.18 15.35 -2.63
CA ASN A 234 -13.43 16.18 -1.43
C ASN A 234 -13.80 15.34 -0.19
N GLY A 235 -13.12 14.20 0.00
CA GLY A 235 -13.34 13.29 1.12
C GLY A 235 -14.46 12.26 0.91
N ALA A 236 -15.21 12.31 -0.19
CA ALA A 236 -16.29 11.38 -0.50
C ALA A 236 -15.95 10.42 -1.65
N TRP A 237 -16.22 9.12 -1.46
CA TRP A 237 -16.17 8.14 -2.54
C TRP A 237 -17.40 8.30 -3.42
N VAL A 238 -17.18 8.70 -4.67
CA VAL A 238 -18.23 8.92 -5.67
C VAL A 238 -17.96 8.06 -6.89
N SER A 239 -18.98 7.83 -7.72
CA SER A 239 -18.81 7.12 -8.98
C SER A 239 -17.71 7.76 -9.83
N ALA A 240 -16.82 6.92 -10.34
CA ALA A 240 -15.82 7.30 -11.32
C ALA A 240 -16.34 7.22 -12.76
N ALA A 241 -17.63 6.93 -12.96
CA ALA A 241 -18.26 6.89 -14.28
C ALA A 241 -18.15 8.24 -15.01
N ALA A 242 -17.98 8.18 -16.32
CA ALA A 242 -18.03 9.37 -17.17
C ALA A 242 -19.45 9.92 -17.20
N THR A 243 -19.58 11.24 -17.26
CA THR A 243 -20.85 11.93 -17.46
C THR A 243 -20.62 13.09 -18.42
N ALA A 244 -21.69 13.71 -18.92
CA ALA A 244 -21.57 14.91 -19.77
C ALA A 244 -20.75 16.05 -19.13
N GLY A 245 -20.68 16.12 -17.80
CA GLY A 245 -19.95 17.15 -17.06
C GLY A 245 -18.62 16.70 -16.45
N ALA A 246 -18.25 15.42 -16.54
CA ALA A 246 -17.05 14.91 -15.87
C ALA A 246 -16.40 13.73 -16.60
N TYR A 247 -15.07 13.79 -16.72
CA TYR A 247 -14.27 12.65 -17.16
C TYR A 247 -14.39 11.45 -16.21
N GLY A 248 -14.40 10.25 -16.77
CA GLY A 248 -14.59 9.01 -16.02
C GLY A 248 -14.38 7.75 -16.85
N VAL A 249 -14.72 6.61 -16.27
CA VAL A 249 -14.76 5.31 -16.96
C VAL A 249 -16.10 5.13 -17.65
N THR A 250 -16.11 4.48 -18.80
CA THR A 250 -17.32 4.09 -19.52
C THR A 250 -17.12 2.68 -20.07
N ARG A 251 -18.19 1.88 -20.06
CA ARG A 251 -18.18 0.54 -20.66
C ARG A 251 -18.50 0.61 -22.15
N LEU A 252 -18.18 -0.45 -22.87
CA LEU A 252 -18.63 -0.59 -24.26
C LEU A 252 -20.12 -0.97 -24.30
N ALA A 253 -20.83 -0.41 -25.27
CA ALA A 253 -22.23 -0.77 -25.53
C ALA A 253 -22.35 -2.24 -25.97
N THR A 254 -23.42 -2.89 -25.50
CA THR A 254 -23.89 -4.17 -26.06
C THR A 254 -24.56 -3.94 -27.42
N ASP A 255 -24.81 -5.01 -28.18
CA ASP A 255 -25.44 -4.89 -29.49
C ASP A 255 -26.89 -4.36 -29.38
N ALA A 256 -27.64 -4.81 -28.38
CA ALA A 256 -29.00 -4.33 -28.11
C ALA A 256 -29.04 -2.83 -27.74
N GLU A 257 -28.07 -2.35 -26.95
CA GLU A 257 -27.98 -0.93 -26.61
C GLU A 257 -27.57 -0.07 -27.80
N ALA A 258 -26.68 -0.60 -28.66
CA ALA A 258 -26.29 0.06 -29.90
C ALA A 258 -27.47 0.20 -30.86
N GLU A 259 -28.32 -0.83 -30.98
CA GLU A 259 -29.53 -0.81 -31.81
C GLU A 259 -30.59 0.15 -31.24
N ALA A 260 -30.82 0.11 -29.92
CA ALA A 260 -31.80 0.99 -29.28
C ALA A 260 -31.40 2.47 -29.31
N SER A 261 -30.09 2.77 -29.25
CA SER A 261 -29.56 4.16 -29.28
C SER A 261 -30.15 5.07 -28.19
N LEU A 262 -30.37 4.54 -26.98
CA LEU A 262 -30.97 5.26 -25.85
C LEU A 262 -30.02 5.55 -24.69
N ALA A 263 -28.82 4.96 -24.69
CA ALA A 263 -27.90 5.00 -23.55
C ALA A 263 -26.81 6.07 -23.71
N ASP A 264 -26.63 6.91 -22.68
CA ASP A 264 -25.64 8.00 -22.63
C ASP A 264 -24.36 7.62 -21.85
N ASP A 265 -24.32 6.43 -21.24
CA ASP A 265 -23.26 5.97 -20.33
C ASP A 265 -22.30 4.94 -20.97
N VAL A 266 -22.49 4.65 -22.26
CA VAL A 266 -21.77 3.61 -23.01
C VAL A 266 -21.04 4.14 -24.23
N ALA A 267 -19.92 3.51 -24.59
CA ALA A 267 -19.19 3.81 -25.81
C ALA A 267 -19.52 2.80 -26.93
N LEU A 268 -19.91 3.31 -28.10
CA LEU A 268 -20.05 2.53 -29.32
C LEU A 268 -18.68 2.21 -29.92
N THR A 269 -18.52 0.98 -30.41
CA THR A 269 -17.33 0.59 -31.19
C THR A 269 -17.57 0.81 -32.69
N PRO A 270 -16.54 1.07 -33.51
CA PRO A 270 -16.71 1.27 -34.95
C PRO A 270 -17.43 0.09 -35.65
N ARG A 271 -17.19 -1.14 -35.19
CA ARG A 271 -17.86 -2.34 -35.72
C ARG A 271 -19.36 -2.32 -35.44
N ARG A 272 -19.77 -1.94 -34.23
CA ARG A 272 -21.19 -1.87 -33.84
C ARG A 272 -21.91 -0.73 -34.53
N GLN A 273 -21.27 0.44 -34.61
CA GLN A 273 -21.80 1.59 -35.35
C GLN A 273 -22.05 1.24 -36.83
N ARG A 274 -21.14 0.50 -37.48
CA ARG A 274 -21.34 0.04 -38.86
C ARG A 274 -22.57 -0.89 -38.99
N ALA A 275 -22.83 -1.73 -38.00
CA ALA A 275 -23.94 -2.67 -38.06
C ALA A 275 -25.31 -1.98 -37.90
N THR A 276 -25.37 -0.90 -37.12
CA THR A 276 -26.61 -0.15 -36.87
C THR A 276 -26.86 0.97 -37.90
N MET A 277 -25.85 1.41 -38.65
CA MET A 277 -25.95 2.39 -39.74
C MET A 277 -26.53 1.83 -41.06
N ILE A 278 -27.27 0.72 -41.05
CA ILE A 278 -28.00 0.29 -42.25
C ILE A 278 -29.11 1.31 -42.50
N ILE A 279 -28.87 2.20 -43.45
CA ILE A 279 -29.86 3.17 -43.94
C ILE A 279 -31.07 2.37 -44.41
N ASP A 280 -32.23 2.59 -43.78
CA ASP A 280 -33.50 2.07 -44.28
C ASP A 280 -33.77 2.76 -45.63
N ALA A 281 -33.45 2.06 -46.72
CA ALA A 281 -33.62 2.55 -48.08
C ALA A 281 -35.09 2.55 -48.54
N ALA A 282 -36.05 2.37 -47.61
CA ALA A 282 -37.47 2.46 -47.88
C ALA A 282 -38.03 3.90 -47.71
N VAL A 283 -37.36 4.90 -48.30
CA VAL A 283 -38.05 6.16 -48.65
C VAL A 283 -38.34 6.12 -50.15
N SER A 284 -39.41 5.42 -50.52
CA SER A 284 -39.95 5.48 -51.88
C SER A 284 -40.58 6.86 -52.09
N TYR A 285 -39.83 7.81 -52.66
CA TYR A 285 -40.41 9.05 -53.16
C TYR A 285 -41.13 8.74 -54.48
N THR A 286 -42.45 8.56 -54.45
CA THR A 286 -43.26 8.57 -55.67
C THR A 286 -43.28 10.00 -56.20
N VAL A 287 -42.43 10.31 -57.18
CA VAL A 287 -42.57 11.53 -57.98
C VAL A 287 -43.84 11.38 -58.82
N TYR A 288 -44.93 12.06 -58.45
CA TYR A 288 -46.04 12.25 -59.39
C TYR A 288 -45.58 13.31 -60.42
N GLY A 289 -45.31 12.86 -61.64
CA GLY A 289 -45.15 13.76 -62.78
C GLY A 289 -46.48 14.46 -63.11
N PRO A 290 -46.45 15.65 -63.73
CA PRO A 290 -47.67 16.39 -64.05
C PRO A 290 -48.41 15.66 -65.17
N GLY A 291 -49.47 14.91 -64.82
CA GLY A 291 -50.32 14.24 -65.81
C GLY A 291 -50.96 12.91 -65.39
N ALA A 292 -51.01 12.54 -64.11
CA ALA A 292 -51.76 11.37 -63.68
C ALA A 292 -53.21 11.78 -63.34
N ASP A 293 -54.15 11.43 -64.24
CA ASP A 293 -55.59 11.53 -64.03
C ASP A 293 -56.04 10.62 -62.88
N PHE A 294 -56.92 11.14 -62.01
CA PHE A 294 -57.54 10.40 -60.91
C PHE A 294 -58.83 9.72 -61.38
N PRO A 295 -58.99 8.38 -61.26
CA PRO A 295 -60.30 7.77 -61.24
C PRO A 295 -60.80 7.60 -59.79
N ILE A 296 -62.11 7.75 -59.61
CA ILE A 296 -62.86 7.27 -58.45
C ILE A 296 -62.80 5.74 -58.40
#